data_AF-A0AAD4YLW4-F1
#
_entry.id   AF-A0AAD4YLW4-F1
#
_cell.length_a   1.000
_cell.length_b   1.000
_cell.length_c   1.000
_cell.angle_alpha   90.00
_cell.angle_beta   90.00
_cell.angle_gamma   90.00
#
_symmetry.space_group_name_H-M   'P 1'
#
loop_
_entity.id
_entity.type
_entity.pdbx_description
1 polymer ?
#
loop_
_entity_poly.entity_id
_entity_poly.type
_entity_poly.pdbx_seq_one_letter_code
_entity_poly.pdbx_strand_id
1 'polypeptide(L)'
;METKSKDNRIESLKRSCGFQKGFSVPPVGSAGGLSLWWDDNIDLEVKGFSKKFIDTIITDNQRGTHYRASWVYGTPYRDEKEASWNFLEGVLRYTDLPWLCGGDFNEILWSFEKNGGSEQPSNRPRYLYNFMEKAGLINLGYQGSSFTWRAHRQNGIFVQERLDRVLGNLPW
;
A
#
# COMPACT_ATOMS: atom_id res chain seq x y z
N MET A 1 6.59 -2.96 -3.24
CA MET A 1 7.82 -2.14 -3.10
C MET A 1 7.88 -1.11 -4.21
N GLU A 2 8.20 0.16 -3.92
CA GLU A 2 8.39 1.19 -4.96
C GLU A 2 9.78 1.02 -5.60
N THR A 3 9.85 0.80 -6.92
CA THR A 3 11.09 0.34 -7.54
C THR A 3 11.91 1.42 -8.22
N LYS A 4 11.32 2.55 -8.64
CA LYS A 4 11.99 3.70 -9.30
C LYS A 4 13.11 3.32 -10.30
N SER A 5 12.99 2.16 -10.96
CA SER A 5 14.10 1.54 -11.68
C SER A 5 13.60 0.71 -12.87
N LYS A 6 14.46 0.57 -13.88
CA LYS A 6 14.25 -0.26 -15.09
C LYS A 6 14.29 -1.76 -14.76
N ASP A 7 13.58 -2.56 -15.56
CA ASP A 7 13.28 -3.99 -15.34
C ASP A 7 14.48 -4.87 -14.99
N ASN A 8 15.64 -4.69 -15.66
CA ASN A 8 16.82 -5.54 -15.43
C ASN A 8 17.37 -5.45 -13.98
N ARG A 9 17.24 -4.28 -13.34
CA ARG A 9 17.67 -4.09 -11.95
C ARG A 9 16.66 -4.66 -10.96
N ILE A 10 15.36 -4.62 -11.29
CA ILE A 10 14.30 -5.22 -10.48
C ILE A 10 14.46 -6.74 -10.46
N GLU A 11 14.74 -7.36 -11.60
CA GLU A 11 15.00 -8.80 -11.68
C GLU A 11 16.25 -9.23 -10.88
N SER A 12 17.32 -8.44 -10.95
CA SER A 12 18.54 -8.70 -10.17
C SER A 12 18.27 -8.59 -8.66
N LEU A 13 17.50 -7.58 -8.24
CA LEU A 13 17.12 -7.40 -6.84
C LEU A 13 16.22 -8.54 -6.33
N LYS A 14 15.20 -8.91 -7.12
CA LYS A 14 14.31 -10.04 -6.82
C LYS A 14 15.10 -11.30 -6.49
N ARG A 15 16.06 -11.64 -7.37
CA ARG A 15 16.95 -12.81 -7.18
C ARG A 15 17.84 -12.66 -5.95
N SER A 16 18.40 -11.47 -5.72
CA SER A 16 19.25 -11.22 -4.54
C SER A 16 18.50 -11.32 -3.21
N CYS A 17 17.19 -11.05 -3.22
CA CYS A 17 16.29 -11.22 -2.08
C CYS A 17 15.79 -12.66 -1.92
N GLY A 18 16.20 -13.58 -2.79
CA GLY A 18 15.82 -15.00 -2.73
C GLY A 18 14.48 -15.34 -3.38
N PHE A 19 13.80 -14.39 -4.04
CA PHE A 19 12.52 -14.64 -4.68
C PHE A 19 12.68 -15.12 -6.13
N GLN A 20 11.89 -16.10 -6.52
CA GLN A 20 11.90 -16.73 -7.85
C GLN A 20 10.84 -16.08 -8.75
N LYS A 21 9.65 -15.81 -8.21
CA LYS A 21 8.53 -15.21 -8.93
C LYS A 21 8.34 -13.74 -8.58
N GLY A 22 7.80 -12.99 -9.53
CA GLY A 22 7.54 -11.57 -9.34
C GLY A 22 6.64 -10.98 -10.42
N PHE A 23 5.98 -9.89 -10.06
CA PHE A 23 5.18 -9.06 -10.94
C PHE A 23 5.51 -7.60 -10.68
N SER A 24 5.71 -6.84 -11.75
CA SER A 24 6.06 -5.43 -11.66
C SER A 24 5.19 -4.57 -12.56
N VAL A 25 4.70 -3.46 -12.01
CA VAL A 25 4.08 -2.38 -12.75
C VAL A 25 5.18 -1.34 -13.01
N PRO A 26 5.49 -1.00 -14.28
CA PRO A 26 6.62 -0.13 -14.59
C PRO A 26 6.39 1.32 -14.08
N PRO A 27 7.48 2.04 -13.73
CA PRO A 27 7.40 3.47 -13.41
C PRO A 27 7.02 4.31 -14.64
N VAL A 28 6.60 5.55 -14.42
CA VAL A 28 6.53 6.55 -15.51
C VAL A 28 7.61 7.60 -15.29
N GLY A 29 8.56 7.65 -16.22
CA GLY A 29 9.77 8.45 -16.06
C GLY A 29 10.61 7.93 -14.89
N SER A 30 10.97 8.81 -13.95
CA SER A 30 11.78 8.50 -12.77
C SER A 30 10.97 8.25 -11.49
N ALA A 31 9.65 8.19 -11.57
CA ALA A 31 8.75 8.11 -10.41
C ALA A 31 7.85 6.86 -10.46
N GLY A 32 7.62 6.29 -9.28
CA GLY A 32 6.73 5.16 -9.09
C GLY A 32 7.36 3.80 -9.44
N GLY A 33 6.49 2.90 -9.88
CA GLY A 33 6.78 1.50 -10.12
C GLY A 33 6.44 0.66 -8.89
N LEU A 34 5.61 -0.36 -9.06
CA LEU A 34 5.27 -1.30 -7.99
C LEU A 34 5.84 -2.65 -8.33
N SER A 35 6.45 -3.30 -7.35
CA SER A 35 6.86 -4.69 -7.50
C SER A 35 6.37 -5.53 -6.34
N LEU A 36 5.86 -6.70 -6.70
CA LEU A 36 5.45 -7.78 -5.83
C LEU A 36 6.32 -8.99 -6.15
N TRP A 37 6.94 -9.59 -5.14
CA TRP A 37 7.80 -10.76 -5.27
C TRP A 37 7.33 -11.83 -4.31
N TRP A 38 7.40 -13.10 -4.73
CA TRP A 38 6.97 -14.23 -3.92
C TRP A 38 7.77 -15.48 -4.27
N ASP A 39 7.71 -16.44 -3.34
CA ASP A 39 8.41 -17.70 -3.46
C ASP A 39 7.65 -18.66 -4.38
N ASP A 40 8.34 -19.65 -4.94
CA ASP A 40 7.78 -20.50 -6.00
C ASP A 40 6.65 -21.41 -5.50
N ASN A 41 6.63 -21.67 -4.19
CA ASN A 41 5.62 -22.45 -3.48
C ASN A 41 4.33 -21.68 -3.17
N ILE A 42 4.30 -20.36 -3.41
CA ILE A 42 3.09 -19.55 -3.24
C ILE A 42 2.31 -19.55 -4.57
N ASP A 43 1.10 -20.08 -4.52
CA ASP A 43 0.14 -20.00 -5.62
C ASP A 43 -0.60 -18.66 -5.56
N LEU A 44 -0.24 -17.75 -6.47
CA LEU A 44 -0.71 -16.38 -6.49
C LEU A 44 -1.14 -15.99 -7.90
N GLU A 45 -2.35 -15.46 -8.01
CA GLU A 45 -2.92 -14.90 -9.23
C GLU A 45 -3.08 -13.38 -9.08
N VAL A 46 -2.56 -12.60 -10.03
CA VAL A 46 -2.80 -11.16 -10.10
C VAL A 46 -4.16 -10.91 -10.74
N LYS A 47 -5.12 -10.35 -10.00
CA LYS A 47 -6.48 -10.06 -10.49
C LYS A 47 -6.62 -8.69 -11.12
N GLY A 48 -5.82 -7.73 -10.67
CA GLY A 48 -5.84 -6.37 -11.17
C GLY A 48 -4.63 -5.60 -10.71
N PHE A 49 -4.23 -4.60 -11.49
CA PHE A 49 -3.10 -3.76 -11.14
C PHE A 49 -3.23 -2.38 -11.78
N SER A 50 -2.55 -1.41 -11.19
CA SER A 50 -2.31 -0.09 -11.74
C SER A 50 -1.04 0.48 -11.09
N LYS A 51 -0.70 1.72 -11.39
CA LYS A 51 0.39 2.42 -10.67
C LYS A 51 0.08 2.64 -9.19
N LYS A 52 -1.18 2.48 -8.78
CA LYS A 52 -1.68 2.74 -7.43
C LYS A 52 -1.94 1.47 -6.63
N PHE A 53 -2.01 0.30 -7.28
CA PHE A 53 -2.21 -0.95 -6.56
C PHE A 53 -1.78 -2.18 -7.35
N ILE A 54 -1.54 -3.28 -6.64
CA ILE A 54 -1.53 -4.65 -7.18
C ILE A 54 -2.51 -5.46 -6.32
N ASP A 55 -3.52 -6.07 -6.93
CA ASP A 55 -4.52 -6.90 -6.25
C ASP A 55 -4.39 -8.36 -6.68
N THR A 56 -4.41 -9.26 -5.71
CA THR A 56 -4.05 -10.67 -5.90
C THR A 56 -4.95 -11.59 -5.11
N ILE A 57 -5.09 -12.82 -5.62
CA ILE A 57 -5.64 -13.95 -4.89
C ILE A 57 -4.52 -14.95 -4.65
N ILE A 58 -4.40 -15.40 -3.42
CA ILE A 58 -3.45 -16.43 -2.98
C ILE A 58 -4.25 -17.68 -2.65
N THR A 59 -3.85 -18.82 -3.20
CA THR A 59 -4.49 -20.12 -2.98
C THR A 59 -3.61 -20.95 -2.04
N ASP A 60 -4.14 -21.33 -0.89
CA ASP A 60 -3.54 -22.35 -0.04
C ASP A 60 -4.07 -23.72 -0.49
N ASN A 61 -3.30 -24.37 -1.37
CA ASN A 61 -3.65 -25.68 -1.92
C ASN A 61 -3.70 -26.80 -0.86
N GLN A 62 -3.09 -26.62 0.32
CA GLN A 62 -3.15 -27.61 1.40
C GLN A 62 -4.47 -27.51 2.17
N ARG A 63 -4.94 -26.28 2.39
CA ARG A 63 -6.19 -26.00 3.13
C ARG A 63 -7.41 -25.87 2.23
N GLY A 64 -7.22 -25.73 0.93
CA GLY A 64 -8.29 -25.42 -0.03
C GLY A 64 -8.92 -24.04 0.21
N THR A 65 -8.16 -23.10 0.76
CA THR A 65 -8.62 -21.74 1.10
C THR A 65 -8.01 -20.69 0.19
N HIS A 66 -8.74 -19.60 -0.01
CA HIS A 66 -8.28 -18.46 -0.80
C HIS A 66 -8.19 -17.21 0.08
N TYR A 67 -7.14 -16.43 -0.15
CA TYR A 67 -6.89 -15.16 0.51
C TYR A 67 -6.79 -14.08 -0.55
N ARG A 68 -7.33 -12.90 -0.26
CA ARG A 68 -7.06 -11.72 -1.08
C ARG A 68 -5.90 -10.95 -0.47
N ALA A 69 -4.97 -10.49 -1.30
CA ALA A 69 -3.92 -9.57 -0.88
C ALA A 69 -3.84 -8.40 -1.86
N SER A 70 -3.99 -7.17 -1.33
CA SER A 70 -3.86 -5.94 -2.11
C SER A 70 -2.70 -5.09 -1.60
N TRP A 71 -1.88 -4.60 -2.51
CA TRP A 71 -0.73 -3.75 -2.23
C TRP A 71 -1.00 -2.35 -2.80
N VAL A 72 -1.23 -1.36 -1.94
CA VAL A 72 -1.66 -0.01 -2.32
C VAL A 72 -0.49 0.97 -2.28
N TYR A 73 -0.50 1.91 -3.22
CA TYR A 73 0.35 3.08 -3.25
C TYR A 73 -0.53 4.32 -3.50
N GLY A 74 -0.83 5.04 -2.42
CA GLY A 74 -1.60 6.28 -2.47
C GLY A 74 -0.78 7.42 -3.07
N THR A 75 -1.42 8.32 -3.80
CA THR A 75 -0.73 9.51 -4.36
C THR A 75 -0.24 10.42 -3.25
N PRO A 76 1.01 10.93 -3.29
CA PRO A 76 1.48 11.97 -2.37
C PRO A 76 0.97 13.37 -2.73
N TYR A 77 0.44 13.56 -3.94
CA TYR A 77 0.03 14.86 -4.47
C TYR A 77 -1.37 15.24 -4.00
N ARG A 78 -1.50 16.40 -3.36
CA ARG A 78 -2.75 16.88 -2.77
C ARG A 78 -3.89 16.98 -3.78
N ASP A 79 -3.59 17.52 -4.97
CA ASP A 79 -4.59 17.79 -6.00
C ASP A 79 -5.09 16.51 -6.69
N GLU A 80 -4.37 15.39 -6.52
CA GLU A 80 -4.76 14.08 -7.06
C GLU A 80 -5.49 13.20 -6.05
N LYS A 81 -5.51 13.58 -4.76
CA LYS A 81 -5.99 12.72 -3.67
C LYS A 81 -7.41 12.22 -3.92
N GLU A 82 -8.34 13.13 -4.17
CA GLU A 82 -9.75 12.80 -4.35
C GLU A 82 -9.96 11.78 -5.49
N ALA A 83 -9.46 12.09 -6.67
CA ALA A 83 -9.55 11.20 -7.83
C ALA A 83 -8.85 9.86 -7.59
N SER A 84 -7.72 9.85 -6.90
CA SER A 84 -6.98 8.63 -6.57
C SER A 84 -7.75 7.73 -5.61
N TRP A 85 -8.34 8.29 -4.57
CA TRP A 85 -9.07 7.53 -3.56
C TRP A 85 -10.43 7.06 -4.07
N ASN A 86 -11.16 7.88 -4.83
CA ASN A 86 -12.39 7.45 -5.50
C ASN A 86 -12.14 6.26 -6.45
N PHE A 87 -11.00 6.27 -7.16
CA PHE A 87 -10.60 5.14 -8.00
C PHE A 87 -10.31 3.88 -7.16
N LEU A 88 -9.53 3.99 -6.08
CA LEU A 88 -9.21 2.86 -5.20
C LEU A 88 -10.47 2.26 -4.56
N GLU A 89 -11.39 3.09 -4.06
CA GLU A 89 -12.69 2.66 -3.55
C GLU A 89 -13.53 1.94 -4.60
N GLY A 90 -13.44 2.38 -5.86
CA GLY A 90 -14.17 1.77 -6.98
C GLY A 90 -13.68 0.37 -7.36
N VAL A 91 -12.39 0.07 -7.16
CA VAL A 91 -11.74 -1.17 -7.62
C VAL A 91 -11.44 -2.16 -6.49
N LEU A 92 -11.04 -1.67 -5.31
CA LEU A 92 -10.75 -2.49 -4.12
C LEU A 92 -11.97 -2.50 -3.19
N ARG A 93 -13.01 -3.25 -3.61
CA ARG A 93 -14.26 -3.36 -2.86
C ARG A 93 -14.21 -4.46 -1.81
N TYR A 94 -15.18 -4.43 -0.89
CA TYR A 94 -15.43 -5.50 0.08
C TYR A 94 -15.44 -6.90 -0.58
N THR A 95 -14.97 -7.89 0.17
CA THR A 95 -14.96 -9.30 -0.19
C THR A 95 -15.19 -10.16 1.04
N ASP A 96 -15.80 -11.33 0.85
CA ASP A 96 -15.98 -12.34 1.89
C ASP A 96 -14.71 -13.19 2.13
N LEU A 97 -13.70 -13.07 1.26
CA LEU A 97 -12.42 -13.73 1.48
C LEU A 97 -11.64 -13.05 2.62
N PRO A 98 -10.86 -13.80 3.42
CA PRO A 98 -9.81 -13.21 4.25
C PRO A 98 -8.93 -12.29 3.40
N TRP A 99 -8.94 -11.01 3.72
CA TRP A 99 -8.32 -9.97 2.90
C TRP A 99 -7.33 -9.16 3.71
N LEU A 100 -6.07 -9.17 3.26
CA LEU A 100 -5.03 -8.27 3.72
C LEU A 100 -4.79 -7.16 2.69
N CYS A 101 -4.79 -5.91 3.14
CA CYS A 101 -4.55 -4.75 2.30
C CYS A 101 -3.46 -3.89 2.93
N GLY A 102 -2.31 -3.75 2.28
CA GLY A 102 -1.16 -3.05 2.84
C GLY A 102 -0.40 -2.20 1.84
N GLY A 103 0.50 -1.35 2.34
CA GLY A 103 1.37 -0.52 1.52
C GLY A 103 1.49 0.91 2.04
N ASP A 104 2.01 1.79 1.19
CA ASP A 104 2.14 3.22 1.47
C ASP A 104 0.86 3.94 1.02
N PHE A 105 0.02 4.31 1.97
CA PHE A 105 -1.24 4.99 1.67
C PHE A 105 -1.05 6.50 1.43
N ASN A 106 0.13 7.05 1.73
CA ASN A 106 0.41 8.50 1.72
C ASN A 106 -0.64 9.33 2.49
N GLU A 107 -1.36 8.74 3.45
CA GLU A 107 -2.40 9.38 4.26
C GLU A 107 -2.30 8.96 5.72
N ILE A 108 -2.60 9.92 6.60
CA ILE A 108 -2.77 9.66 8.03
C ILE A 108 -4.27 9.51 8.36
N LEU A 109 -4.59 8.66 9.33
CA LEU A 109 -5.94 8.51 9.89
C LEU A 109 -6.25 9.56 10.95
N TRP A 110 -5.23 9.92 11.75
CA TRP A 110 -5.38 10.74 12.95
C TRP A 110 -4.20 11.71 13.10
N SER A 111 -4.44 12.85 13.75
CA SER A 111 -3.42 13.90 13.94
C SER A 111 -2.18 13.43 14.68
N PHE A 112 -2.32 12.55 15.69
CA PHE A 112 -1.20 12.01 16.47
C PHE A 112 -0.23 11.15 15.65
N GLU A 113 -0.60 10.78 14.42
CA GLU A 113 0.26 10.03 13.50
C GLU A 113 1.20 10.93 12.71
N LYS A 114 1.19 12.24 13.00
CA LYS A 114 2.10 13.23 12.45
C LYS A 114 2.79 13.97 13.59
N ASN A 115 4.10 14.12 13.47
CA ASN A 115 4.92 14.94 14.35
C ASN A 115 5.67 15.98 13.51
N GLY A 116 5.62 17.25 13.92
CA GLY A 116 6.25 18.37 13.24
C GLY A 116 5.58 18.81 11.92
N GLY A 117 6.04 19.94 11.39
CA GLY A 117 5.45 20.59 10.22
C GLY A 117 4.10 21.25 10.51
N SER A 118 3.36 21.60 9.45
CA SER A 118 2.03 22.20 9.59
C SER A 118 1.01 21.21 10.10
N GLU A 119 0.14 21.65 11.00
CA GLU A 119 -1.05 20.89 11.39
C GLU A 119 -1.96 20.65 10.19
N GLN A 120 -2.65 19.51 10.23
CA GLN A 120 -3.65 19.23 9.20
C GLN A 120 -4.91 20.05 9.46
N PRO A 121 -5.50 20.68 8.43
CA PRO A 121 -6.79 21.36 8.56
C PRO A 121 -7.86 20.41 9.09
N SER A 122 -8.67 20.87 10.04
CA SER A 122 -9.76 20.08 10.62
C SER A 122 -10.83 19.64 9.60
N ASN A 123 -10.95 20.38 8.49
CA ASN A 123 -11.90 20.11 7.41
C ASN A 123 -11.32 19.27 6.26
N ARG A 124 -10.11 18.70 6.40
CA ARG A 124 -9.53 17.86 5.35
C ARG A 124 -10.36 16.57 5.18
N PRO A 125 -10.70 16.16 3.95
CA PRO A 125 -11.34 14.88 3.69
C PRO A 125 -10.50 13.71 4.24
N ARG A 126 -11.15 12.76 4.91
CA ARG A 126 -10.51 11.60 5.55
C ARG A 126 -10.47 10.40 4.60
N TYR A 127 -9.74 10.55 3.49
CA TYR A 127 -9.77 9.57 2.40
C TYR A 127 -9.48 8.13 2.80
N LEU A 128 -8.40 7.89 3.56
CA LEU A 128 -8.05 6.53 4.01
C LEU A 128 -9.12 5.95 4.95
N TYR A 129 -9.69 6.77 5.83
CA TYR A 129 -10.77 6.34 6.72
C TYR A 129 -12.02 5.93 5.92
N ASN A 130 -12.42 6.74 4.95
CA ASN A 130 -13.58 6.45 4.10
C ASN A 130 -13.37 5.18 3.26
N PHE A 131 -12.16 5.00 2.72
CA PHE A 131 -11.76 3.78 2.02
C PHE A 131 -11.89 2.55 2.94
N MET A 132 -11.35 2.63 4.15
CA MET A 132 -11.44 1.56 5.14
C MET A 132 -12.88 1.20 5.47
N GLU A 133 -13.72 2.21 5.71
CA GLU A 133 -15.13 2.02 6.03
C GLU A 133 -15.88 1.30 4.90
N LYS A 134 -15.71 1.76 3.64
CA LYS A 134 -16.37 1.16 2.47
C LYS A 134 -15.85 -0.24 2.13
N ALA A 135 -14.56 -0.49 2.35
CA ALA A 135 -13.93 -1.77 2.07
C ALA A 135 -14.11 -2.80 3.20
N GLY A 136 -14.66 -2.39 4.36
CA GLY A 136 -14.78 -3.23 5.55
C GLY A 136 -13.43 -3.60 6.18
N LEU A 137 -12.45 -2.69 6.09
CA LEU A 137 -11.09 -2.90 6.55
C LEU A 137 -10.84 -2.22 7.90
N ILE A 138 -10.15 -2.94 8.78
CA ILE A 138 -9.66 -2.45 10.06
C ILE A 138 -8.14 -2.42 10.09
N ASN A 139 -7.58 -1.55 10.92
CA ASN A 139 -6.13 -1.48 11.09
C ASN A 139 -5.65 -2.66 11.94
N LEU A 140 -4.72 -3.47 11.42
CA LEU A 140 -4.18 -4.63 12.14
C LEU A 140 -3.13 -4.27 13.22
N GLY A 141 -2.82 -2.99 13.35
CA GLY A 141 -1.84 -2.49 14.29
C GLY A 141 -0.42 -2.52 13.74
N TYR A 142 0.56 -2.40 14.64
CA TYR A 142 1.98 -2.41 14.31
C TYR A 142 2.80 -2.81 15.53
N GLN A 143 4.01 -3.28 15.30
CA GLN A 143 5.02 -3.48 16.33
C GLN A 143 6.26 -2.67 15.98
N GLY A 144 6.84 -1.97 16.95
CA GLY A 144 7.99 -1.09 16.75
C GLY A 144 7.60 0.38 16.55
N SER A 145 8.26 1.07 15.63
CA SER A 145 8.08 2.53 15.46
C SER A 145 6.68 2.87 14.94
N SER A 146 6.04 3.86 15.56
CA SER A 146 4.75 4.39 15.14
C SER A 146 4.79 5.27 13.88
N PHE A 147 5.99 5.67 13.41
CA PHE A 147 6.18 6.50 12.21
C PHE A 147 6.97 5.73 11.16
N THR A 148 6.49 5.76 9.92
CA THR A 148 7.06 5.01 8.79
C THR A 148 7.78 5.90 7.79
N TRP A 149 7.51 7.21 7.84
CA TRP A 149 8.17 8.22 7.02
C TRP A 149 8.77 9.33 7.87
N ARG A 150 9.94 9.83 7.45
CA ARG A 150 10.67 10.92 8.13
C ARG A 150 11.39 11.79 7.12
N ALA A 151 11.39 13.11 7.32
CA ALA A 151 12.20 14.03 6.52
C ALA A 151 12.56 15.31 7.28
N HIS A 152 13.71 15.88 6.90
CA HIS A 152 14.06 17.26 7.24
C HIS A 152 13.59 18.20 6.13
N ARG A 153 12.87 19.25 6.53
CA ARG A 153 12.47 20.34 5.64
C ARG A 153 13.62 21.36 5.53
N GLN A 154 13.62 22.16 4.47
CA GLN A 154 14.66 23.16 4.20
C GLN A 154 14.82 24.20 5.34
N ASN A 155 13.77 24.43 6.11
CA ASN A 155 13.78 25.32 7.28
C ASN A 155 14.25 24.63 8.59
N GLY A 156 14.86 23.45 8.50
CA GLY A 156 15.35 22.69 9.65
C GLY A 156 14.28 21.89 10.41
N ILE A 157 13.00 22.03 10.07
CA ILE A 157 11.92 21.30 10.74
C ILE A 157 12.00 19.82 10.39
N PHE A 158 12.06 18.99 11.43
CA PHE A 158 11.93 17.54 11.32
C PHE A 158 10.46 17.14 11.33
N VAL A 159 10.06 16.32 10.36
CA VAL A 159 8.68 15.83 10.22
C VAL A 159 8.68 14.31 10.20
N GLN A 160 7.73 13.71 10.91
CA GLN A 160 7.47 12.27 10.90
C GLN A 160 5.99 12.00 10.65
N GLU A 161 5.70 10.98 9.86
CA GLU A 161 4.33 10.58 9.52
C GLU A 161 4.21 9.05 9.49
N ARG A 162 3.01 8.53 9.82
CA ARG A 162 2.64 7.14 9.57
C ARG A 162 1.90 7.05 8.24
N LEU A 163 2.58 6.60 7.20
CA LEU A 163 2.02 6.49 5.85
C LEU A 163 1.81 5.02 5.45
N ASP A 164 2.67 4.13 5.92
CA ASP A 164 2.61 2.69 5.65
C ASP A 164 1.79 1.94 6.68
N ARG A 165 0.92 1.04 6.23
CA ARG A 165 0.00 0.28 7.08
C ARG A 165 -0.30 -1.08 6.50
N VAL A 166 -0.79 -1.96 7.35
CA VAL A 166 -1.45 -3.20 6.95
C VAL A 166 -2.84 -3.21 7.58
N LEU A 167 -3.84 -3.47 6.76
CA LEU A 167 -5.25 -3.51 7.07
C LEU A 167 -5.78 -4.91 6.78
N GLY A 168 -6.84 -5.31 7.49
CA GLY A 168 -7.52 -6.59 7.24
C GLY A 168 -9.02 -6.44 7.37
N ASN A 169 -9.79 -7.29 6.69
CA ASN A 169 -11.23 -7.40 6.95
C ASN A 169 -11.49 -8.40 8.09
N LEU A 170 -12.75 -8.54 8.51
CA LEU A 170 -13.10 -9.43 9.63
C LEU A 170 -12.76 -10.92 9.39
N PRO A 171 -12.89 -11.48 8.17
CA PRO A 171 -12.44 -12.83 7.87
C PRO A 171 -10.91 -13.08 7.97
N TRP A 172 -10.07 -12.04 8.03
CA TRP A 172 -8.61 -12.14 8.17
C TRP A 172 -8.18 -12.42 9.62
#